data_AF-E2B2Q8-F1
#
_entry.id   AF-E2B2Q8-F1
#
_cell.length_a   1.000
_cell.length_b   1.000
_cell.length_c   1.000
_cell.angle_alpha   90.00
_cell.angle_beta   90.00
_cell.angle_gamma   90.00
#
_symmetry.space_group_name_H-M   'P 1'
#
loop_
_entity.id
_entity.type
_entity.pdbx_description
1 polymer ?
#
loop_
_entity_poly.entity_id
_entity_poly.type
_entity_poly.pdbx_seq_one_letter_code
_entity_poly.pdbx_strand_id
1 'polypeptide(L)'
;NLGKSSVDLSDQMIAYSSPLRKTSKWYRKLAIELLLNTCMVNAMVLFKQVTRTNIQIPDFRMKVAMYLTKCNDNDIEIGISPRASLLRKPRHELKAMSGKARTVRRFCKICYQKNSKKLGRTTAKNCSKK
;
A
#
# COMPACT_ATOMS: atom_id res chain seq x y z
N ASN A 1 23.44 -36.38 -2.18
CA ASN A 1 23.35 -34.90 -2.20
C ASN A 1 21.95 -34.31 -1.90
N LEU A 2 20.92 -35.12 -1.64
CA LEU A 2 19.54 -34.64 -1.38
C LEU A 2 19.38 -33.77 -0.11
N GLY A 3 20.22 -33.95 0.90
CA GLY A 3 20.12 -33.20 2.16
C GLY A 3 20.59 -31.74 2.10
N LYS A 4 21.23 -31.31 1.00
CA LYS A 4 21.80 -29.95 0.88
C LYS A 4 20.92 -28.99 0.06
N SER A 5 19.95 -29.49 -0.70
CA SER A 5 19.18 -28.68 -1.67
C SER A 5 17.94 -28.01 -1.08
N SER A 6 17.57 -28.28 0.18
CA SER A 6 16.35 -27.75 0.79
C SER A 6 16.41 -26.23 1.00
N VAL A 7 17.57 -25.72 1.43
CA VAL A 7 17.81 -24.29 1.61
C VAL A 7 17.78 -23.58 0.25
N ASP A 8 18.51 -24.11 -0.73
CA ASP A 8 18.55 -23.55 -2.09
C ASP A 8 17.16 -23.49 -2.73
N LEU A 9 16.34 -24.53 -2.52
CA LEU A 9 14.98 -24.57 -3.05
C LEU A 9 14.08 -23.50 -2.39
N SER A 10 14.19 -23.32 -1.08
CA SER A 10 13.45 -22.27 -0.36
C SER A 10 13.88 -20.88 -0.83
N ASP A 11 15.18 -20.66 -1.03
CA ASP A 11 15.70 -19.38 -1.53
C ASP A 11 15.24 -19.11 -2.97
N GLN A 12 15.22 -20.14 -3.82
CA GLN A 12 14.68 -20.06 -5.17
C GLN A 12 13.18 -19.69 -5.15
N MET A 13 12.38 -20.30 -4.28
CA MET A 13 10.97 -20.00 -4.09
C MET A 13 10.72 -18.54 -3.68
N ILE A 14 11.64 -17.94 -2.92
CA ILE A 14 11.59 -16.56 -2.47
C ILE A 14 12.05 -15.57 -3.55
N ALA A 15 13.12 -15.90 -4.28
CA ALA A 15 13.78 -15.01 -5.23
C ALA A 15 12.85 -14.51 -6.35
N TYR A 16 11.94 -15.36 -6.83
CA TYR A 16 11.04 -15.01 -7.95
C TYR A 16 10.00 -13.94 -7.60
N SER A 17 9.80 -13.59 -6.33
CA SER A 17 8.72 -12.68 -5.94
C SER A 17 9.05 -11.76 -4.75
N SER A 18 10.32 -11.40 -4.56
CA SER A 18 10.69 -10.52 -3.43
C SER A 18 10.01 -9.14 -3.52
N PRO A 19 9.29 -8.69 -2.46
CA PRO A 19 8.69 -7.35 -2.39
C PRO A 19 9.72 -6.25 -2.07
N LEU A 20 11.01 -6.58 -1.97
CA LEU A 20 12.08 -5.68 -1.60
C LEU A 20 12.32 -4.59 -2.68
N ARG A 21 12.38 -3.32 -2.26
CA ARG A 21 12.65 -2.17 -3.15
C ARG A 21 14.00 -1.53 -2.86
N LYS A 22 14.63 -0.93 -3.89
CA LYS A 22 16.02 -0.39 -3.88
C LYS A 22 16.33 0.67 -2.79
N THR A 23 15.35 1.16 -2.02
CA THR A 23 15.53 2.28 -1.08
C THR A 23 14.91 2.06 0.32
N SER A 24 15.16 0.89 0.93
CA SER A 24 14.72 0.59 2.31
C SER A 24 15.88 0.58 3.32
N LYS A 25 15.67 1.10 4.53
CA LYS A 25 16.61 0.95 5.65
C LYS A 25 16.82 -0.54 5.97
N TRP A 26 18.04 -0.94 6.35
CA TRP A 26 18.44 -2.35 6.50
C TRP A 26 17.46 -3.18 7.36
N TYR A 27 16.99 -2.63 8.48
CA TYR A 27 16.06 -3.33 9.37
C TYR A 27 14.68 -3.56 8.76
N ARG A 28 14.23 -2.65 7.87
CA ARG A 28 12.98 -2.83 7.12
C ARG A 28 13.12 -3.95 6.10
N LYS A 29 14.30 -4.08 5.49
CA LYS A 29 14.59 -5.21 4.59
C LYS A 29 14.45 -6.54 5.34
N LEU A 30 15.04 -6.63 6.53
CA LEU A 30 14.96 -7.82 7.37
C LEU A 30 13.51 -8.17 7.73
N ALA A 31 12.71 -7.19 8.17
CA ALA A 31 11.30 -7.42 8.49
C ALA A 31 10.50 -7.91 7.27
N ILE A 32 10.75 -7.33 6.09
CA ILE A 32 10.10 -7.71 4.84
C ILE A 32 10.45 -9.15 4.46
N GLU A 33 11.74 -9.52 4.52
CA GLU A 33 12.20 -10.88 4.21
C GLU A 33 11.59 -11.90 5.19
N LEU A 34 11.61 -11.61 6.49
CA LEU A 34 11.06 -12.53 7.49
C LEU A 34 9.55 -12.73 7.31
N LEU A 35 8.79 -11.64 7.21
CA LEU A 35 7.32 -11.69 7.20
C LEU A 35 6.74 -12.09 5.84
N LEU A 36 7.25 -11.55 4.74
CA LEU A 36 6.64 -11.72 3.42
C LEU A 36 7.26 -12.84 2.59
N ASN A 37 8.45 -13.31 2.95
CA ASN A 37 9.11 -14.42 2.26
C ASN A 37 9.10 -15.67 3.15
N THR A 38 9.81 -15.66 4.30
CA THR A 38 9.92 -16.86 5.15
C THR A 38 8.56 -17.31 5.72
N CYS A 39 7.83 -16.42 6.40
CA CYS A 39 6.53 -16.77 6.97
C CYS A 39 5.52 -17.19 5.88
N MET A 40 5.55 -16.56 4.70
CA MET A 40 4.65 -16.89 3.59
C MET A 40 4.91 -18.29 3.02
N VAL A 41 6.18 -18.67 2.81
CA VAL A 41 6.52 -20.02 2.33
C VAL A 41 6.12 -21.08 3.36
N ASN A 42 6.41 -20.84 4.65
CA ASN A 42 6.03 -21.76 5.73
C ASN A 42 4.50 -21.90 5.84
N ALA A 43 3.77 -20.79 5.76
CA ALA A 43 2.30 -20.81 5.75
C ALA A 43 1.74 -21.56 4.54
N MET A 44 2.37 -21.43 3.36
CA MET A 44 1.98 -22.18 2.18
C MET A 44 2.22 -23.68 2.36
N VAL A 45 3.35 -24.09 2.93
CA VAL A 45 3.64 -25.50 3.23
C VAL A 45 2.60 -26.06 4.19
N LEU A 46 2.30 -25.34 5.27
CA LEU A 46 1.27 -25.73 6.23
C LEU A 46 -0.12 -25.83 5.56
N PHE A 47 -0.46 -24.85 4.73
CA PHE A 47 -1.72 -24.86 3.96
C PHE A 47 -1.81 -26.12 3.10
N LYS A 48 -0.78 -26.44 2.30
CA LYS A 48 -0.74 -27.65 1.47
C LYS A 48 -0.90 -28.93 2.30
N GLN A 49 -0.32 -28.99 3.48
CA GLN A 49 -0.42 -30.15 4.38
C GLN A 49 -1.82 -30.33 4.95
N VAL A 50 -2.47 -29.23 5.36
CA VAL A 50 -3.78 -29.23 6.00
C VAL A 50 -4.90 -29.45 4.98
N THR A 51 -4.90 -28.70 3.87
CA THR A 51 -5.97 -28.76 2.86
C THR A 51 -5.76 -29.85 1.82
N ARG A 52 -4.56 -30.46 1.77
CA ARG A 52 -4.15 -31.43 0.74
C ARG A 52 -4.25 -30.89 -0.70
N THR A 53 -4.34 -29.57 -0.86
CA THR A 53 -4.38 -28.91 -2.18
C THR A 53 -2.99 -28.43 -2.56
N ASN A 54 -2.60 -28.62 -3.82
CA ASN A 54 -1.42 -27.97 -4.37
C ASN A 54 -1.77 -26.55 -4.86
N ILE A 55 -0.89 -25.60 -4.59
CA ILE A 55 -1.01 -24.20 -5.01
C ILE A 55 0.38 -23.66 -5.30
N GLN A 56 0.52 -22.85 -6.35
CA GLN A 56 1.77 -22.17 -6.65
C GLN A 56 1.97 -20.96 -5.72
N ILE A 57 3.23 -20.59 -5.47
CA ILE A 57 3.56 -19.46 -4.58
C ILE A 57 2.87 -18.15 -5.00
N PRO A 58 2.84 -17.76 -6.29
CA PRO A 58 2.19 -16.52 -6.69
C PRO A 58 0.69 -16.53 -6.37
N ASP A 59 0.00 -17.64 -6.64
CA ASP A 59 -1.43 -17.79 -6.37
C ASP A 59 -1.72 -17.77 -4.87
N PHE A 60 -0.88 -18.41 -4.06
CA PHE A 60 -1.01 -18.37 -2.61
C PHE A 60 -0.81 -16.95 -2.07
N ARG A 61 0.23 -16.24 -2.55
CA ARG A 61 0.47 -14.83 -2.21
C ARG A 61 -0.71 -13.95 -2.60
N MET A 62 -1.28 -14.16 -3.78
CA MET A 62 -2.46 -13.44 -4.24
C MET A 62 -3.66 -13.68 -3.31
N LYS A 63 -3.96 -14.95 -2.99
CA LYS A 63 -5.07 -15.29 -2.07
C LYS A 63 -4.90 -14.64 -0.69
N VAL A 64 -3.70 -14.70 -0.13
CA VAL A 64 -3.41 -14.05 1.17
C VAL A 64 -3.54 -12.53 1.06
N ALA A 65 -3.04 -11.92 -0.01
CA ALA A 65 -3.17 -10.48 -0.23
C ALA A 65 -4.65 -10.07 -0.30
N MET A 66 -5.45 -10.72 -1.15
CA MET A 66 -6.88 -10.44 -1.31
C MET A 66 -7.64 -10.61 0.02
N TYR A 67 -7.34 -11.67 0.78
CA TYR A 67 -7.94 -11.91 2.09
C TYR A 67 -7.61 -10.79 3.10
N LEU A 68 -6.34 -10.38 3.18
CA LEU A 68 -5.88 -9.35 4.13
C LEU A 68 -6.36 -7.96 3.74
N THR A 69 -6.41 -7.64 2.45
CA THR A 69 -6.85 -6.33 1.96
C THR A 69 -8.36 -6.22 1.79
N LYS A 70 -9.11 -7.34 1.93
CA LYS A 70 -10.55 -7.42 1.67
C LYS A 70 -10.93 -6.93 0.28
N CYS A 71 -10.05 -7.18 -0.69
CA CYS A 71 -10.36 -6.94 -2.10
C CYS A 71 -11.07 -8.19 -2.59
N ASN A 72 -12.40 -8.16 -2.69
CA ASN A 72 -13.13 -9.23 -3.36
C ASN A 72 -13.11 -8.95 -4.87
N ASP A 73 -13.28 -9.98 -5.72
CA ASP A 73 -13.36 -9.81 -7.18
C ASP A 73 -14.48 -8.84 -7.59
N ASN A 74 -15.51 -8.70 -6.76
CA ASN A 74 -16.58 -7.71 -6.91
C ASN A 74 -16.14 -6.24 -6.73
N ASP A 75 -14.95 -5.98 -6.17
CA ASP A 75 -14.37 -4.63 -6.07
C ASP A 75 -13.47 -4.28 -7.27
N ILE A 76 -13.21 -5.23 -8.18
CA ILE A 76 -12.31 -5.04 -9.34
C ILE A 76 -13.09 -4.48 -10.55
N GLU A 77 -14.41 -4.69 -10.63
CA GLU A 77 -15.22 -4.12 -11.73
C GLU A 77 -15.67 -2.67 -11.51
N ILE A 78 -15.44 -2.07 -10.34
CA ILE A 78 -15.76 -0.66 -10.14
C ILE A 78 -14.62 -0.02 -9.38
N GLY A 79 -13.80 0.75 -10.10
CA GLY A 79 -13.22 1.93 -9.49
C GLY A 79 -14.35 2.70 -8.80
N ILE A 80 -14.39 2.62 -7.46
CA ILE A 80 -15.46 3.05 -6.51
C ILE A 80 -16.13 1.84 -5.80
N SER A 81 -15.44 1.24 -4.81
CA SER A 81 -16.10 0.43 -3.77
C SER A 81 -17.03 1.32 -2.90
N PRO A 82 -18.28 0.93 -2.61
CA PRO A 82 -19.21 1.70 -1.79
C PRO A 82 -18.79 1.80 -0.32
N ARG A 83 -17.98 0.87 0.19
CA ARG A 83 -17.54 0.90 1.59
C ARG A 83 -16.39 1.87 1.85
N ALA A 84 -15.68 2.29 0.80
CA ALA A 84 -14.74 3.40 0.87
C ALA A 84 -15.45 4.77 1.05
N SER A 85 -16.76 4.86 0.80
CA SER A 85 -17.50 6.14 0.89
C SER A 85 -17.58 6.71 2.32
N LEU A 86 -17.57 5.88 3.35
CA LEU A 86 -17.58 6.33 4.75
C LEU A 86 -16.23 6.88 5.24
N LEU A 87 -15.14 6.63 4.50
CA LEU A 87 -13.79 7.12 4.80
C LEU A 87 -13.16 7.89 3.63
N ARG A 88 -13.98 8.45 2.72
CA ARG A 88 -13.48 9.41 1.72
C ARG A 88 -13.07 10.69 2.43
N LYS A 89 -11.85 10.71 2.97
CA LYS A 89 -11.16 11.97 3.22
C LYS A 89 -11.20 12.76 1.91
N PRO A 90 -11.62 14.03 1.95
CA PRO A 90 -11.64 14.84 0.74
C PRO A 90 -10.25 14.78 0.09
N ARG A 91 -10.19 14.56 -1.23
CA ARG A 91 -8.90 14.58 -1.94
C ARG A 91 -8.32 15.98 -1.80
N HIS A 92 -7.26 16.09 -1.01
CA HIS A 92 -6.56 17.35 -0.81
C HIS A 92 -5.59 17.56 -1.98
N GLU A 93 -5.95 18.48 -2.87
CA GLU A 93 -5.09 18.87 -4.00
C GLU A 93 -4.53 20.28 -3.82
N LEU A 94 -3.25 20.45 -4.14
CA LEU A 94 -2.56 21.75 -4.14
C LEU A 94 -2.75 22.42 -5.51
N LYS A 95 -3.64 23.41 -5.55
CA LYS A 95 -3.89 24.22 -6.75
C LYS A 95 -3.28 25.60 -6.61
N ALA A 96 -2.67 26.07 -7.69
CA ALA A 96 -2.28 27.46 -7.85
C ALA A 96 -3.55 28.30 -8.02
N MET A 97 -3.76 29.30 -7.16
CA MET A 97 -4.92 30.18 -7.29
C MET A 97 -4.64 31.32 -8.27
N SER A 98 -5.70 31.84 -8.89
CA SER A 98 -5.62 32.98 -9.80
C SER A 98 -5.02 34.21 -9.10
N GLY A 99 -4.00 34.81 -9.71
CA GLY A 99 -3.29 35.99 -9.21
C GLY A 99 -2.00 36.26 -9.98
N LYS A 100 -1.34 37.40 -9.70
CA LYS A 100 -0.04 37.72 -10.31
C LYS A 100 0.98 36.65 -9.93
N ALA A 101 1.72 36.10 -10.89
CA ALA A 101 2.61 34.93 -10.73
C ALA A 101 3.54 34.98 -9.49
N ARG A 102 4.08 36.16 -9.15
CA ARG A 102 4.92 36.38 -7.95
C ARG A 102 4.19 36.24 -6.59
N THR A 103 2.86 36.17 -6.60
CA THR A 103 1.99 36.05 -5.42
C THR A 103 1.20 34.74 -5.35
N VAL A 104 1.33 33.87 -6.36
CA VAL A 104 0.58 32.63 -6.45
C VAL A 104 1.23 31.56 -5.60
N ARG A 105 0.73 31.40 -4.36
CA ARG A 105 1.07 30.27 -3.50
C ARG A 105 0.18 29.08 -3.87
N ARG A 106 0.77 27.88 -3.94
CA ARG A 106 0.00 26.62 -3.97
C ARG A 106 -0.47 26.34 -2.55
N PHE A 107 -1.74 26.03 -2.38
CA PHE A 107 -2.32 25.60 -1.12
C PHE A 107 -3.54 24.72 -1.40
N CYS A 108 -3.91 23.90 -0.42
CA CYS A 108 -5.06 23.02 -0.59
C CYS A 108 -6.36 23.83 -0.65
N LYS A 109 -7.13 23.70 -1.74
CA LYS A 109 -8.41 24.43 -1.93
C LYS A 109 -9.38 24.19 -0.77
N ILE A 110 -9.48 22.95 -0.33
CA ILE A 110 -10.42 22.51 0.71
C ILE A 110 -10.01 23.06 2.08
N CYS A 111 -8.72 22.97 2.43
CA CYS A 111 -8.19 23.54 3.65
C CYS A 111 -8.33 25.06 3.67
N TYR A 112 -8.03 25.72 2.55
CA TYR A 112 -8.16 27.16 2.41
C TYR A 112 -9.60 27.64 2.55
N GLN A 113 -10.57 26.96 1.92
CA GLN A 113 -11.99 27.29 2.07
C GLN A 113 -12.45 27.16 3.54
N LYS A 114 -12.07 26.07 4.22
CA LYS A 114 -12.40 25.86 5.63
C LYS A 114 -11.78 26.93 6.53
N ASN A 115 -10.50 27.22 6.33
CA ASN A 115 -9.78 28.22 7.11
C ASN A 115 -10.28 29.64 6.81
N SER A 116 -10.62 29.96 5.57
CA SER A 116 -11.12 31.28 5.19
C SER A 116 -12.50 31.55 5.79
N LYS A 117 -13.36 30.53 5.90
CA LYS A 117 -14.64 30.64 6.60
C LYS A 117 -14.48 30.82 8.11
N LYS A 118 -13.48 30.18 8.72
CA LYS A 118 -13.27 30.19 10.17
C LYS A 118 -12.44 31.37 10.69
N LEU A 119 -11.42 31.80 9.94
CA LEU A 119 -10.35 32.71 10.39
C LEU A 119 -10.19 33.95 9.50
N GLY A 120 -10.99 34.07 8.43
CA GLY A 120 -10.85 35.13 7.43
C GLY A 120 -9.74 34.87 6.41
N ARG A 121 -9.77 35.63 5.31
CA ARG A 121 -8.95 35.40 4.11
C ARG A 121 -7.44 35.55 4.37
N THR A 122 -7.04 36.57 5.12
CA THR A 122 -5.64 36.90 5.39
C THR A 122 -4.96 35.81 6.22
N THR A 123 -5.61 35.40 7.31
CA THR A 123 -5.14 34.33 8.20
C THR A 123 -5.11 32.98 7.49
N ALA A 124 -6.15 32.67 6.71
CA ALA A 124 -6.26 31.40 5.97
C ALA A 124 -5.14 31.18 4.95
N LYS A 125 -4.63 32.24 4.31
CA LYS A 125 -3.50 32.16 3.37
C LYS A 125 -2.20 31.72 4.05
N ASN A 126 -2.03 32.00 5.34
CA ASN A 126 -0.80 31.72 6.07
C ASN A 126 -0.85 30.36 6.80
N CYS A 127 -2.03 29.92 7.25
CA CYS A 127 -2.18 28.66 7.99
C CYS A 127 -2.57 27.45 7.12
N SER A 128 -2.95 27.66 5.86
CA SER A 128 -3.21 26.55 4.92
C SER A 128 -1.88 25.94 4.46
N LYS A 129 -1.67 24.65 4.72
CA LYS A 129 -0.44 23.94 4.33
C LYS A 129 -0.17 24.06 2.83
N LYS A 130 1.09 24.41 2.49
CA LYS A 130 1.62 24.56 1.14
C LYS A 130 1.97 23.22 0.52
#